data_AF-A0A501W6P7-F1
#
_entry.id   AF-A0A501W6P7-F1
#
_cell.length_a   1.000
_cell.length_b   1.000
_cell.length_c   1.000
_cell.angle_alpha   90.00
_cell.angle_beta   90.00
_cell.angle_gamma   90.00
#
_symmetry.space_group_name_H-M   'P 1'
#
loop_
_entity.id
_entity.type
_entity.pdbx_description
1 polymer ?
#
loop_
_entity_poly.entity_id
_entity_poly.type
_entity_poly.pdbx_seq_one_letter_code
_entity_poly.pdbx_strand_id
1 'polypeptide(L)'
;MEEIIEYLKNEERSYQEGVTLLSRYCKNRMLVNTLSRSESFAHKQKLEHELTKLLKDKPKADFKTVVLGKPEPDPEPRGKTENTSVVIDLKPRKGVPESGANAEYDSLVIERSHLYSERCKLSNTLADAETDEARLEIVEKIEAIEKSRKAIGQKLKHFEEHGTFPVEQVKPQEPELTELDRADLLKKRNNLRSQVSKAKKAVEKKPGDVTKQEKLAKLEVELNTVELQLKQVTEQENAAE
;
A
#
# COMPACT_ATOMS: atom_id res chain seq x y z
N MET A 1 -12.89 -16.24 -38.86
CA MET A 1 -12.67 -17.30 -37.84
C MET A 1 -11.61 -18.28 -38.31
N GLU A 2 -11.64 -18.75 -39.56
CA GLU A 2 -10.52 -19.49 -40.18
C GLU A 2 -9.21 -18.68 -40.18
N GLU A 3 -9.31 -17.37 -40.43
CA GLU A 3 -8.20 -16.41 -40.29
C GLU A 3 -7.54 -16.43 -38.90
N ILE A 4 -8.30 -16.67 -37.82
CA ILE A 4 -7.74 -16.77 -36.45
C ILE A 4 -6.98 -18.10 -36.28
N ILE A 5 -7.46 -19.18 -36.89
CA ILE A 5 -6.80 -20.49 -36.83
C ILE A 5 -5.50 -20.48 -37.63
N GLU A 6 -5.52 -19.87 -38.82
CA GLU A 6 -4.34 -19.71 -39.66
C GLU A 6 -3.30 -18.80 -39.00
N TYR A 7 -3.76 -17.65 -38.46
CA TYR A 7 -2.93 -16.84 -37.59
C TYR A 7 -2.38 -17.70 -36.46
N LEU A 8 -3.21 -18.46 -35.74
CA LEU A 8 -2.78 -19.27 -34.60
C LEU A 8 -1.83 -20.46 -34.93
N LYS A 9 -1.55 -20.75 -36.21
CA LYS A 9 -0.63 -21.81 -36.65
C LYS A 9 0.72 -21.32 -37.19
N ASN A 10 0.82 -20.10 -37.72
CA ASN A 10 2.07 -19.58 -38.32
C ASN A 10 3.10 -19.18 -37.25
N GLU A 11 4.38 -19.54 -37.32
CA GLU A 11 5.33 -19.14 -36.26
C GLU A 11 5.76 -17.66 -36.37
N GLU A 12 5.74 -17.09 -37.57
CA GLU A 12 6.13 -15.69 -37.85
C GLU A 12 4.92 -14.74 -37.88
N ARG A 13 4.14 -14.70 -36.80
CA ARG A 13 2.98 -13.80 -36.69
C ARG A 13 3.37 -12.38 -36.32
N SER A 14 2.78 -11.41 -37.02
CA SER A 14 2.82 -10.01 -36.59
C SER A 14 1.79 -9.75 -35.49
N TYR A 15 2.24 -9.15 -34.38
CA TYR A 15 1.36 -8.79 -33.26
C TYR A 15 0.19 -7.88 -33.68
N GLN A 16 0.44 -6.94 -34.60
CA GLN A 16 -0.56 -6.00 -35.09
C GLN A 16 -1.65 -6.67 -35.92
N GLU A 17 -1.31 -7.73 -36.65
CA GLU A 17 -2.29 -8.53 -37.40
C GLU A 17 -3.23 -9.26 -36.43
N GLY A 18 -2.69 -9.82 -35.33
CA GLY A 18 -3.49 -10.45 -34.30
C GLY A 18 -4.45 -9.49 -33.59
N VAL A 19 -4.00 -8.26 -33.29
CA VAL A 19 -4.87 -7.22 -32.70
C VAL A 19 -5.97 -6.80 -33.69
N THR A 20 -5.65 -6.70 -34.98
CA THR A 20 -6.63 -6.40 -36.03
C THR A 20 -7.68 -7.50 -36.14
N LEU A 21 -7.25 -8.77 -36.11
CA LEU A 21 -8.15 -9.93 -36.07
C LEU A 21 -9.03 -9.90 -34.82
N LEU A 22 -8.45 -9.66 -33.64
CA LEU A 22 -9.21 -9.56 -32.40
C LEU A 22 -10.24 -8.43 -32.46
N SER A 23 -9.93 -7.28 -33.06
CA SER A 23 -10.85 -6.15 -33.22
C SER A 23 -12.09 -6.47 -34.06
N ARG A 24 -11.96 -7.37 -35.04
CA ARG A 24 -13.07 -7.79 -35.90
C ARG A 24 -14.06 -8.71 -35.17
N TYR A 25 -13.54 -9.56 -34.27
CA TYR A 25 -14.33 -10.64 -33.66
C TYR A 25 -14.65 -10.41 -32.17
N CYS A 26 -13.89 -9.60 -31.45
CA CYS A 26 -14.11 -9.33 -30.03
C CYS A 26 -15.06 -8.14 -29.83
N LYS A 27 -16.05 -8.32 -28.95
CA LYS A 27 -16.98 -7.25 -28.56
C LYS A 27 -16.35 -6.25 -27.56
N ASN A 28 -15.30 -6.64 -26.84
CA ASN A 28 -14.65 -5.81 -25.83
C ASN A 28 -13.68 -4.80 -26.48
N ARG A 29 -14.19 -3.62 -26.83
CA ARG A 29 -13.40 -2.55 -27.46
C ARG A 29 -12.28 -2.01 -26.57
N MET A 30 -12.47 -2.00 -25.24
CA MET A 30 -11.46 -1.51 -24.32
C MET A 30 -10.23 -2.43 -24.28
N LEU A 31 -10.45 -3.74 -24.31
CA LEU A 31 -9.37 -4.72 -24.44
C LEU A 31 -8.57 -4.52 -25.74
N VAL A 32 -9.27 -4.37 -26.87
CA VAL A 32 -8.64 -4.13 -28.18
C VAL A 32 -7.81 -2.84 -28.16
N ASN A 33 -8.35 -1.75 -27.61
CA ASN A 33 -7.64 -0.48 -27.48
C ASN A 33 -6.43 -0.55 -26.53
N THR A 34 -6.47 -1.44 -25.53
CA THR A 34 -5.35 -1.64 -24.61
C THR A 34 -4.22 -2.41 -25.31
N LEU A 35 -4.57 -3.45 -26.06
CA LEU A 35 -3.61 -4.26 -26.81
C LEU A 35 -3.00 -3.50 -28.00
N SER A 36 -3.75 -2.58 -28.64
CA SER A 36 -3.22 -1.80 -29.77
C SER A 36 -2.17 -0.75 -29.38
N ARG A 37 -2.11 -0.33 -28.11
CA ARG A 37 -1.22 0.76 -27.65
C ARG A 37 0.24 0.36 -27.49
N SER A 38 0.51 -0.90 -27.14
CA SER A 38 1.89 -1.35 -26.92
C SER A 38 2.02 -2.86 -27.07
N GLU A 39 3.11 -3.27 -27.71
CA GLU A 39 3.50 -4.67 -27.80
C GLU A 39 4.34 -5.03 -26.57
N SER A 40 3.83 -5.90 -25.71
CA SER A 40 4.55 -6.46 -24.58
C SER A 40 4.33 -7.97 -24.53
N PHE A 41 5.24 -8.71 -23.86
CA PHE A 41 5.10 -10.16 -23.72
C PHE A 41 3.77 -10.57 -23.06
N ALA A 42 3.35 -9.84 -22.02
CA ALA A 42 2.05 -10.06 -21.37
C ALA A 42 0.88 -9.80 -22.32
N HIS A 43 0.98 -8.78 -23.17
CA HIS A 43 -0.05 -8.48 -24.16
C HIS A 43 -0.11 -9.53 -25.29
N LYS A 44 1.02 -10.13 -25.69
CA LYS A 44 1.04 -11.25 -26.63
C LYS A 44 0.30 -12.46 -26.08
N GLN A 45 0.61 -12.88 -24.85
CA GLN A 45 -0.07 -13.99 -24.19
C GLN A 45 -1.57 -13.73 -24.04
N LYS A 46 -1.96 -12.50 -23.68
CA LYS A 46 -3.36 -12.12 -23.52
C LYS A 46 -4.10 -12.10 -24.86
N LEU A 47 -3.46 -11.62 -25.92
CA LEU A 47 -4.00 -11.65 -27.28
C LEU A 47 -4.26 -13.10 -27.74
N GLU A 48 -3.28 -13.99 -27.55
CA GLU A 48 -3.40 -15.40 -27.91
C GLU A 48 -4.52 -16.09 -27.12
N HIS A 49 -4.61 -15.81 -25.81
CA HIS A 49 -5.68 -16.36 -24.97
C HIS A 49 -7.07 -15.96 -25.49
N GLU A 50 -7.26 -14.68 -25.81
CA GLU A 50 -8.56 -14.15 -26.26
C GLU A 50 -8.92 -14.63 -27.67
N LEU A 51 -7.95 -14.71 -28.59
CA LEU A 51 -8.15 -15.31 -29.91
C LEU A 51 -8.51 -16.81 -29.80
N THR A 52 -7.85 -17.54 -28.91
CA THR A 52 -8.15 -18.96 -28.65
C THR A 52 -9.53 -19.13 -28.01
N LYS A 53 -9.91 -18.23 -27.11
CA LYS A 53 -11.23 -18.22 -26.48
C LYS A 53 -12.35 -18.02 -27.51
N LEU A 54 -12.17 -17.09 -28.44
CA LEU A 54 -13.12 -16.86 -29.54
C LEU A 54 -13.34 -18.13 -30.39
N LEU A 55 -12.34 -19.01 -30.52
CA LEU A 55 -12.49 -20.30 -31.21
C LEU A 55 -13.26 -21.33 -30.39
N LYS A 56 -13.25 -21.26 -29.05
CA LYS A 56 -13.94 -22.19 -28.15
C LYS A 56 -15.45 -21.94 -28.05
N ASP A 57 -15.91 -20.73 -28.37
CA ASP A 57 -17.33 -20.35 -28.32
C ASP A 57 -18.16 -20.82 -29.55
N LYS A 58 -17.61 -21.68 -30.42
CA LYS A 58 -18.39 -22.43 -31.42
C LYS A 58 -18.92 -23.76 -30.84
N PRO A 59 -20.14 -24.20 -31.18
CA PRO A 59 -20.54 -25.59 -30.98
C PRO A 59 -19.58 -26.51 -31.75
N LYS A 60 -19.09 -27.53 -31.03
CA LYS A 60 -17.92 -28.37 -31.34
C LYS A 60 -17.94 -29.00 -32.75
N ALA A 61 -16.81 -28.90 -33.44
CA ALA A 61 -16.29 -29.97 -34.28
C ALA A 61 -14.78 -30.11 -33.99
N ASP A 62 -14.48 -31.16 -33.23
CA ASP A 62 -13.22 -31.89 -33.09
C ASP A 62 -11.89 -31.12 -33.14
N PHE A 63 -11.39 -30.75 -31.96
CA PHE A 63 -9.95 -30.71 -31.71
C PHE A 63 -9.60 -31.45 -30.42
N LYS A 64 -8.68 -32.42 -30.57
CA LYS A 64 -8.10 -33.26 -29.53
C LYS A 64 -7.55 -32.40 -28.38
N THR A 65 -8.01 -32.72 -27.18
CA THR A 65 -7.58 -32.19 -25.90
C THR A 65 -6.16 -32.66 -25.54
N VAL A 66 -5.27 -31.71 -25.24
CA VAL A 66 -4.19 -31.94 -24.27
C VAL A 66 -4.77 -31.63 -22.90
N VAL A 67 -4.79 -32.65 -22.06
CA VAL A 67 -5.41 -32.71 -20.74
C VAL A 67 -4.51 -32.05 -19.70
N LEU A 68 -5.08 -31.20 -18.83
CA LEU A 68 -4.80 -31.26 -17.39
C LEU A 68 -5.88 -30.53 -16.57
N GLY A 69 -6.60 -31.29 -15.74
CA GLY A 69 -7.21 -30.85 -14.47
C GLY A 69 -8.57 -30.13 -14.49
N LYS A 70 -9.65 -30.87 -14.17
CA LYS A 70 -11.03 -30.41 -13.87
C LYS A 70 -11.09 -29.52 -12.60
N PRO A 71 -12.12 -28.64 -12.44
CA PRO A 71 -13.41 -29.06 -11.84
C PRO A 71 -14.69 -28.51 -12.52
N GLU A 72 -15.77 -29.25 -12.34
CA GLU A 72 -17.20 -28.87 -12.49
C GLU A 72 -17.80 -28.68 -11.08
N PRO A 73 -19.04 -28.19 -10.88
CA PRO A 73 -19.89 -27.37 -11.77
C PRO A 73 -20.48 -26.11 -11.06
N ASP A 74 -21.07 -25.23 -11.86
CA ASP A 74 -21.76 -23.98 -11.47
C ASP A 74 -23.06 -24.21 -10.67
N PRO A 75 -23.55 -23.19 -9.94
CA PRO A 75 -24.86 -22.67 -10.33
C PRO A 75 -24.89 -21.13 -10.47
N GLU A 76 -25.44 -20.68 -11.61
CA GLU A 76 -25.98 -19.35 -11.88
C GLU A 76 -27.15 -18.96 -10.93
N PRO A 77 -27.75 -17.74 -11.00
CA PRO A 77 -27.18 -16.39 -11.06
C PRO A 77 -27.97 -15.36 -10.18
N ARG A 78 -27.46 -14.11 -10.13
CA ARG A 78 -28.13 -12.82 -9.78
C ARG A 78 -28.42 -12.49 -8.31
N GLY A 79 -27.86 -11.37 -7.88
CA GLY A 79 -28.36 -10.59 -6.75
C GLY A 79 -27.58 -9.28 -6.61
N LYS A 80 -28.29 -8.15 -6.56
CA LYS A 80 -27.72 -6.82 -6.36
C LYS A 80 -27.23 -6.65 -4.92
N THR A 81 -26.34 -5.66 -4.77
CA THR A 81 -26.10 -4.83 -3.58
C THR A 81 -25.48 -5.47 -2.34
N GLU A 82 -24.58 -4.65 -1.76
CA GLU A 82 -24.02 -4.66 -0.40
C GLU A 82 -22.68 -5.36 -0.17
N ASN A 83 -21.79 -4.55 0.43
CA ASN A 83 -20.54 -4.86 1.11
C ASN A 83 -20.11 -6.33 1.10
N THR A 84 -19.15 -6.65 0.23
CA THR A 84 -18.39 -7.90 0.34
C THR A 84 -16.97 -7.54 0.73
N SER A 85 -16.64 -7.79 2.00
CA SER A 85 -15.28 -8.00 2.47
C SER A 85 -14.60 -8.97 1.50
N VAL A 86 -13.61 -8.49 0.75
CA VAL A 86 -12.84 -9.33 -0.16
C VAL A 86 -12.09 -10.34 0.70
N VAL A 87 -12.59 -11.56 0.78
CA VAL A 87 -11.82 -12.71 1.24
C VAL A 87 -10.77 -12.94 0.16
N ILE A 88 -9.57 -12.42 0.40
CA ILE A 88 -8.41 -12.67 -0.44
C ILE A 88 -8.06 -14.15 -0.22
N ASP A 89 -8.35 -14.99 -1.20
CA ASP A 89 -7.95 -16.39 -1.21
C ASP A 89 -6.42 -16.45 -1.43
N LEU A 90 -5.69 -16.33 -0.33
CA LEU A 90 -4.23 -16.41 -0.28
C LEU A 90 -3.82 -17.86 -0.52
N LYS A 91 -3.44 -18.18 -1.76
CA LYS A 91 -2.69 -19.41 -2.04
C LYS A 91 -1.48 -19.49 -1.09
N PRO A 92 -1.29 -20.60 -0.36
CA PRO A 92 -0.16 -20.75 0.55
C PRO A 92 1.16 -20.68 -0.23
N ARG A 93 1.98 -19.69 0.09
CA ARG A 93 3.34 -19.54 -0.44
C ARG A 93 4.25 -20.53 0.29
N LYS A 94 4.92 -21.41 -0.47
CA LYS A 94 5.96 -22.31 0.07
C LYS A 94 7.05 -21.49 0.76
N GLY A 95 7.24 -21.70 2.07
CA GLY A 95 8.46 -21.31 2.78
C GLY A 95 8.34 -20.43 4.03
N VAL A 96 7.17 -20.24 4.65
CA VAL A 96 7.04 -19.41 5.87
C VAL A 96 6.73 -20.29 7.10
N PRO A 97 7.39 -20.10 8.26
CA PRO A 97 7.13 -20.88 9.46
C PRO A 97 5.72 -20.61 10.02
N GLU A 98 4.97 -21.67 10.30
CA GLU A 98 3.66 -21.63 10.94
C GLU A 98 3.80 -21.22 12.41
N SER A 99 3.48 -19.96 12.76
CA SER A 99 2.89 -19.60 14.07
C SER A 99 2.66 -18.08 14.16
N GLY A 100 1.41 -17.65 14.29
CA GLY A 100 1.00 -16.30 14.75
C GLY A 100 1.18 -15.11 13.78
N ALA A 101 2.29 -15.06 13.03
CA ALA A 101 2.65 -13.90 12.20
C ALA A 101 1.83 -13.74 10.91
N ASN A 102 1.10 -14.79 10.50
CA ASN A 102 0.30 -14.76 9.27
C ASN A 102 -0.94 -13.86 9.40
N ALA A 103 -1.58 -13.77 10.57
CA ALA A 103 -2.80 -12.96 10.72
C ALA A 103 -2.52 -11.45 10.63
N GLU A 104 -1.42 -10.99 11.24
CA GLU A 104 -0.99 -9.59 11.15
C GLU A 104 -0.51 -9.26 9.73
N TYR A 105 0.24 -10.16 9.09
CA TYR A 105 0.64 -10.01 7.69
C TYR A 105 -0.57 -9.90 6.76
N ASP A 106 -1.53 -10.80 6.90
CA ASP A 106 -2.74 -10.82 6.10
C ASP A 106 -3.58 -9.56 6.31
N SER A 107 -3.67 -9.08 7.56
CA SER A 107 -4.35 -7.80 7.87
C SER A 107 -3.69 -6.61 7.18
N LEU A 108 -2.36 -6.53 7.17
CA LEU A 108 -1.60 -5.46 6.51
C LEU A 108 -1.74 -5.53 4.98
N VAL A 109 -1.83 -6.72 4.40
CA VAL A 109 -2.08 -6.91 2.97
C VAL A 109 -3.50 -6.46 2.58
N ILE A 110 -4.50 -6.81 3.41
CA ILE A 110 -5.90 -6.37 3.23
C ILE A 110 -5.97 -4.85 3.34
N GLU A 111 -5.36 -4.26 4.38
CA GLU A 111 -5.34 -2.82 4.62
C GLU A 111 -4.67 -2.08 3.46
N ARG A 112 -3.53 -2.56 2.96
CA ARG A 112 -2.85 -1.99 1.78
C ARG A 112 -3.75 -1.98 0.55
N SER A 113 -4.57 -3.01 0.37
CA SER A 113 -5.51 -3.15 -0.75
C SER A 113 -6.73 -2.23 -0.58
N HIS A 114 -7.22 -2.06 0.64
CA HIS A 114 -8.26 -1.10 0.98
C HIS A 114 -7.81 0.33 0.70
N LEU A 115 -6.63 0.72 1.21
CA LEU A 115 -6.04 2.05 0.99
C LEU A 115 -5.84 2.35 -0.50
N TYR A 116 -5.41 1.37 -1.29
CA TYR A 116 -5.31 1.54 -2.74
C TYR A 116 -6.68 1.81 -3.39
N SER A 117 -7.70 1.04 -3.00
CA SER A 117 -9.06 1.20 -3.51
C SER A 117 -9.64 2.56 -3.14
N GLU A 118 -9.38 3.03 -1.92
CA GLU A 118 -9.77 4.35 -1.43
C GLU A 118 -9.06 5.48 -2.19
N ARG A 119 -7.75 5.35 -2.43
CA ARG A 119 -7.00 6.30 -3.26
C ARG A 119 -7.60 6.40 -4.66
N CYS A 120 -7.97 5.28 -5.28
CA CYS A 120 -8.61 5.27 -6.59
C CYS A 120 -9.95 6.01 -6.58
N LYS A 121 -10.78 5.80 -5.54
CA LYS A 121 -12.04 6.54 -5.36
C LYS A 121 -11.79 8.04 -5.25
N LEU A 122 -10.87 8.46 -4.37
CA LEU A 122 -10.54 9.86 -4.18
C LEU A 122 -9.96 10.52 -5.45
N SER A 123 -9.12 9.79 -6.18
CA SER A 123 -8.57 10.25 -7.46
C SER A 123 -9.65 10.45 -8.52
N ASN A 124 -10.70 9.62 -8.51
CA ASN A 124 -11.84 9.80 -9.41
C ASN A 124 -12.68 11.01 -8.98
N THR A 125 -12.95 11.16 -7.67
CA THR A 125 -13.71 12.31 -7.15
C THR A 125 -12.98 13.65 -7.30
N LEU A 126 -11.64 13.63 -7.41
CA LEU A 126 -10.85 14.85 -7.65
C LEU A 126 -11.23 15.52 -8.98
N ALA A 127 -11.58 14.73 -10.00
CA ALA A 127 -12.00 15.25 -11.29
C ALA A 127 -13.39 15.93 -11.22
N ASP A 128 -14.24 15.48 -10.30
CA ASP A 128 -15.61 15.98 -10.10
C ASP A 128 -15.68 17.12 -9.06
N ALA A 129 -14.55 17.54 -8.49
CA ALA A 129 -14.52 18.58 -7.46
C ALA A 129 -14.71 19.98 -8.06
N GLU A 130 -15.80 20.64 -7.64
CA GLU A 130 -16.23 21.95 -8.14
C GLU A 130 -15.45 23.13 -7.56
N THR A 131 -14.98 23.02 -6.30
CA THR A 131 -14.27 24.09 -5.60
C THR A 131 -12.80 23.73 -5.35
N ASP A 132 -11.94 24.74 -5.28
CA ASP A 132 -10.52 24.54 -5.01
C ASP A 132 -10.26 24.07 -3.57
N GLU A 133 -11.10 24.47 -2.62
CA GLU A 133 -11.07 23.96 -1.24
C GLU A 133 -11.36 22.45 -1.20
N ALA A 134 -12.38 21.98 -1.91
CA ALA A 134 -12.70 20.55 -2.00
C ALA A 134 -11.59 19.76 -2.71
N ARG A 135 -10.96 20.34 -3.74
CA ARG A 135 -9.79 19.72 -4.39
C ARG A 135 -8.62 19.58 -3.42
N LEU A 136 -8.33 20.63 -2.63
CA LEU A 136 -7.26 20.62 -1.64
C LEU A 136 -7.49 19.50 -0.61
N GLU A 137 -8.69 19.41 -0.03
CA GLU A 137 -9.02 18.34 0.91
C GLU A 137 -8.87 16.94 0.32
N ILE A 138 -9.27 16.74 -0.94
CA ILE A 138 -9.12 15.44 -1.62
C ILE A 138 -7.64 15.12 -1.84
N VAL A 139 -6.83 16.10 -2.24
CA VAL A 139 -5.38 15.93 -2.41
C VAL A 139 -4.71 15.59 -1.08
N GLU A 140 -5.03 16.29 0.01
CA GLU A 140 -4.50 15.99 1.34
C GLU A 140 -4.85 14.56 1.80
N LYS A 141 -6.09 14.09 1.53
CA LYS A 141 -6.49 12.71 1.82
C LYS A 141 -5.72 11.70 0.99
N ILE A 142 -5.50 11.98 -0.31
CA ILE A 142 -4.68 11.11 -1.18
C ILE A 142 -3.24 11.03 -0.65
N GLU A 143 -2.64 12.15 -0.23
CA GLU A 143 -1.29 12.17 0.35
C GLU A 143 -1.21 11.37 1.66
N ALA A 144 -2.21 11.51 2.54
CA ALA A 144 -2.28 10.73 3.78
C ALA A 144 -2.35 9.23 3.51
N ILE A 145 -3.17 8.81 2.54
CA ILE A 145 -3.29 7.40 2.12
C ILE A 145 -1.98 6.88 1.55
N GLU A 146 -1.29 7.64 0.70
CA GLU A 146 0.01 7.23 0.14
C GLU A 146 1.07 7.08 1.23
N LYS A 147 1.09 7.98 2.24
CA LYS A 147 1.97 7.85 3.41
C LYS A 147 1.71 6.54 4.18
N SER A 148 0.45 6.24 4.48
CA SER A 148 0.06 5.00 5.18
C SER A 148 0.40 3.76 4.36
N ARG A 149 0.12 3.77 3.06
CA ARG A 149 0.41 2.66 2.14
C ARG A 149 1.91 2.39 2.02
N LYS A 150 2.73 3.44 2.01
CA LYS A 150 4.20 3.33 2.04
C LYS A 150 4.69 2.72 3.35
N ALA A 151 4.15 3.15 4.49
CA ALA A 151 4.51 2.61 5.80
C ALA A 151 4.18 1.11 5.90
N ILE A 152 2.98 0.70 5.48
CA ILE A 152 2.59 -0.72 5.42
C ILE A 152 3.51 -1.50 4.47
N GLY A 153 3.84 -0.93 3.31
CA GLY A 153 4.79 -1.53 2.37
C GLY A 153 6.17 -1.78 2.98
N GLN A 154 6.66 -0.87 3.81
CA GLN A 154 7.92 -1.05 4.54
C GLN A 154 7.81 -2.15 5.60
N LYS A 155 6.70 -2.20 6.37
CA LYS A 155 6.44 -3.26 7.36
C LYS A 155 6.42 -4.64 6.70
N LEU A 156 5.70 -4.78 5.59
CA LEU A 156 5.61 -6.03 4.82
C LEU A 156 6.96 -6.43 4.23
N LYS A 157 7.71 -5.49 3.64
CA LYS A 157 9.04 -5.77 3.09
C LYS A 157 10.01 -6.25 4.17
N HIS A 158 10.02 -5.61 5.33
CA HIS A 158 10.85 -6.03 6.46
C HIS A 158 10.47 -7.44 6.93
N PHE A 159 9.18 -7.75 7.01
CA PHE A 159 8.70 -9.08 7.34
C PHE A 159 9.13 -10.14 6.31
N GLU A 160 9.08 -9.82 5.02
CA GLU A 160 9.56 -10.70 3.94
C GLU A 160 11.08 -10.95 4.01
N GLU A 161 11.86 -9.95 4.43
CA GLU A 161 13.34 -10.03 4.49
C GLU A 161 13.87 -10.67 5.78
N HIS A 162 13.22 -10.43 6.93
CA HIS A 162 13.71 -10.83 8.25
C HIS A 162 12.83 -11.86 8.97
N GLY A 163 11.65 -12.18 8.43
CA GLY A 163 10.68 -13.10 9.05
C GLY A 163 10.00 -12.55 10.30
N THR A 164 10.22 -11.29 10.65
CA THR A 164 9.65 -10.59 11.80
C THR A 164 9.15 -9.21 11.38
N PHE A 165 8.05 -8.76 11.99
CA PHE A 165 7.63 -7.37 11.80
C PHE A 165 8.68 -6.46 12.41
N PRO A 166 8.90 -5.25 11.83
CA PRO A 166 9.66 -4.25 12.54
C PRO A 166 8.91 -4.01 13.83
N VAL A 167 9.48 -4.47 14.95
CA VAL A 167 8.99 -4.12 16.28
C VAL A 167 8.85 -2.62 16.21
N GLU A 168 7.64 -2.10 16.42
CA GLU A 168 7.46 -0.70 16.75
C GLU A 168 8.22 -0.50 18.05
N GLN A 169 9.53 -0.32 17.93
CA GLN A 169 10.23 0.59 18.77
C GLN A 169 9.39 1.85 18.60
N VAL A 170 8.50 2.10 19.56
CA VAL A 170 8.30 3.45 20.09
C VAL A 170 9.71 3.96 20.13
N LYS A 171 10.16 4.67 19.09
CA LYS A 171 11.50 5.23 19.11
C LYS A 171 11.47 6.05 20.40
N PRO A 172 12.22 5.72 21.47
CA PRO A 172 12.87 6.84 22.09
C PRO A 172 13.59 7.46 20.89
N GLN A 173 13.24 8.69 20.51
CA GLN A 173 14.06 9.41 19.55
C GLN A 173 15.49 9.13 20.00
N GLU A 174 16.24 8.33 19.24
CA GLU A 174 17.68 8.36 19.38
C GLU A 174 17.97 9.84 19.28
N PRO A 175 18.46 10.47 20.37
CA PRO A 175 18.69 11.89 20.33
C PRO A 175 19.60 12.08 19.12
N GLU A 176 19.10 12.72 18.07
CA GLU A 176 19.98 13.35 17.12
C GLU A 176 20.92 14.14 18.02
N LEU A 177 22.17 13.69 18.13
CA LEU A 177 23.28 14.49 18.61
C LEU A 177 23.43 15.58 17.55
N THR A 178 22.46 16.49 17.56
CA THR A 178 22.67 17.86 17.20
C THR A 178 23.84 18.25 18.09
N GLU A 179 24.95 18.63 17.47
CA GLU A 179 26.16 19.16 18.11
C GLU A 179 25.84 20.50 18.80
N LEU A 180 24.81 20.54 19.64
CA LEU A 180 24.53 21.64 20.53
C LEU A 180 25.57 21.56 21.64
N ASP A 181 26.34 22.63 21.73
CA ASP A 181 27.23 22.88 22.85
C ASP A 181 26.48 22.70 24.18
N ARG A 182 27.19 22.19 25.21
CA ARG A 182 26.64 21.93 26.55
C ARG A 182 25.91 23.14 27.11
N ALA A 183 26.43 24.35 26.84
CA ALA A 183 25.81 25.61 27.24
C ALA A 183 24.41 25.81 26.62
N ASP A 184 24.21 25.41 25.37
CA ASP A 184 22.92 25.55 24.68
C ASP A 184 21.92 24.48 25.11
N LEU A 185 22.38 23.25 25.39
CA LEU A 185 21.56 22.23 26.02
C LEU A 185 21.05 22.68 27.40
N LEU A 186 21.89 23.36 28.21
CA LEU A 186 21.48 23.93 29.49
C LEU A 186 20.44 25.04 29.33
N LYS A 187 20.60 25.94 28.34
CA LYS A 187 19.59 26.96 28.03
C LYS A 187 18.26 26.32 27.62
N LYS A 188 18.31 25.31 26.74
CA LYS A 188 17.13 24.57 26.27
C LYS A 188 16.42 23.87 27.44
N ARG A 189 17.16 23.21 28.33
CA ARG A 189 16.63 22.59 29.56
C ARG A 189 15.89 23.62 30.44
N ASN A 190 16.51 24.76 30.70
CA ASN A 190 15.92 25.79 31.56
C ASN A 190 14.63 26.38 30.94
N ASN A 191 14.63 26.61 29.63
CA ASN A 191 13.46 27.04 28.88
C ASN A 191 12.34 26.00 28.95
N LEU A 192 12.64 24.72 28.72
CA LEU A 192 11.67 23.62 28.80
C LEU A 192 11.10 23.47 30.21
N ARG A 193 11.92 23.59 31.28
CA ARG A 193 11.43 23.60 32.68
C ARG A 193 10.42 24.72 32.93
N SER A 194 10.68 25.91 32.39
CA SER A 194 9.73 27.04 32.48
C SER A 194 8.42 26.73 31.74
N GLN A 195 8.51 26.15 30.54
CA GLN A 195 7.34 25.79 29.74
C GLN A 195 6.52 24.66 30.40
N VAL A 196 7.17 23.63 30.93
CA VAL A 196 6.53 22.55 31.70
C VAL A 196 5.81 23.14 32.92
N SER A 197 6.44 24.05 33.67
CA SER A 197 5.80 24.69 34.82
C SER A 197 4.54 25.48 34.43
N LYS A 198 4.61 26.25 33.32
CA LYS A 198 3.45 26.98 32.78
C LYS A 198 2.35 26.02 32.29
N ALA A 199 2.73 24.93 31.63
CA ALA A 199 1.81 23.91 31.13
C ALA A 199 1.11 23.16 32.28
N LYS A 200 1.84 22.79 33.34
CA LYS A 200 1.27 22.18 34.57
C LYS A 200 0.20 23.08 35.19
N LYS A 201 0.52 24.37 35.38
CA LYS A 201 -0.46 25.36 35.87
C LYS A 201 -1.67 25.51 34.94
N ALA A 202 -1.49 25.34 33.63
CA ALA A 202 -2.59 25.43 32.67
C ALA A 202 -3.50 24.18 32.71
N VAL A 203 -2.93 23.00 32.96
CA VAL A 203 -3.67 21.75 33.17
C VAL A 203 -4.38 21.76 34.52
N GLU A 204 -3.74 22.22 35.60
CA GLU A 204 -4.37 22.37 36.92
C GLU A 204 -5.62 23.28 36.86
N LYS A 205 -5.58 24.34 36.06
CA LYS A 205 -6.71 25.25 35.86
C LYS A 205 -7.85 24.62 35.05
N LYS A 206 -7.57 23.64 34.18
CA LYS A 206 -8.56 22.93 33.34
C LYS A 206 -8.15 21.46 33.18
N PRO A 207 -8.41 20.61 34.19
CA PRO A 207 -7.87 19.25 34.23
C PRO A 207 -8.48 18.29 33.20
N GLY A 208 -9.56 18.66 32.50
CA GLY A 208 -10.18 17.86 31.44
C GLY A 208 -9.80 18.26 30.01
N ASP A 209 -8.90 19.23 29.84
CA ASP A 209 -8.51 19.73 28.52
C ASP A 209 -7.41 18.86 27.91
N VAL A 210 -7.82 17.87 27.11
CA VAL A 210 -6.94 16.87 26.47
C VAL A 210 -5.78 17.53 25.72
N THR A 211 -6.03 18.64 25.04
CA THR A 211 -4.99 19.35 24.27
C THR A 211 -3.85 19.89 25.16
N LYS A 212 -4.17 20.31 26.38
CA LYS A 212 -3.17 20.81 27.34
C LYS A 212 -2.41 19.68 28.02
N GLN A 213 -3.08 18.56 28.27
CA GLN A 213 -2.45 17.36 28.80
C GLN A 213 -1.46 16.79 27.77
N GLU A 214 -1.85 16.70 26.49
CA GLU A 214 -0.94 16.30 25.41
C GLU A 214 0.24 17.25 25.26
N LYS A 215 0.01 18.57 25.35
CA LYS A 215 1.09 19.57 25.31
C LYS A 215 2.04 19.42 26.49
N LEU A 216 1.52 19.15 27.69
CA LEU A 216 2.35 18.89 28.87
C LEU A 216 3.19 17.63 28.67
N ALA A 217 2.58 16.53 28.22
CA ALA A 217 3.27 15.27 27.96
C ALA A 217 4.40 15.44 26.93
N LYS A 218 4.16 16.17 25.84
CA LYS A 218 5.19 16.48 24.83
C LYS A 218 6.36 17.26 25.42
N LEU A 219 6.08 18.30 26.21
CA LEU A 219 7.12 19.11 26.86
C LEU A 219 7.92 18.31 27.90
N GLU A 220 7.30 17.36 28.59
CA GLU A 220 8.00 16.47 29.53
C GLU A 220 8.91 15.48 28.81
N VAL A 221 8.49 14.92 27.67
CA VAL A 221 9.34 14.09 26.81
C VAL A 221 10.53 14.89 26.26
N GLU A 222 10.30 16.10 25.78
CA GLU A 222 11.37 17.00 25.31
C GLU A 222 12.34 17.38 26.43
N LEU A 223 11.87 17.58 27.67
CA LEU A 223 12.74 17.85 28.80
C LEU A 223 13.63 16.65 29.13
N ASN A 224 13.04 15.44 29.16
CA ASN A 224 13.77 14.21 29.46
C ASN A 224 14.83 13.89 28.40
N THR A 225 14.55 14.13 27.12
CA THR A 225 15.53 13.94 26.04
C THR A 225 16.73 14.89 26.18
N VAL A 226 16.50 16.18 26.49
CA VAL A 226 17.58 17.14 26.73
C VAL A 226 18.38 16.79 27.99
N GLU A 227 17.73 16.29 29.05
CA GLU A 227 18.43 15.83 30.26
C GLU A 227 19.28 14.58 29.99
N LEU A 228 18.84 13.68 29.10
CA LEU A 228 19.62 12.53 28.66
C LEU A 228 20.84 12.96 27.83
N GLN A 229 20.65 13.88 26.88
CA GLN A 229 21.75 14.45 26.09
C GLN A 229 22.80 15.10 26.98
N LEU A 230 22.38 15.88 27.99
CA LEU A 230 23.31 16.47 28.96
C LEU A 230 24.10 15.43 29.75
N LYS A 231 23.46 14.32 30.16
CA LYS A 231 24.16 13.21 30.85
C LYS A 231 25.21 12.57 29.95
N GLN A 232 24.86 12.28 28.70
CA GLN A 232 25.78 11.71 27.72
C GLN A 232 26.99 12.63 27.48
N VAL A 233 26.76 13.94 27.32
CA VAL A 233 27.85 14.92 27.18
C VAL A 233 28.74 14.93 28.42
N THR A 234 28.18 14.93 29.63
CA THR A 234 28.99 14.89 30.85
C THR A 234 29.75 13.57 31.04
N GLU A 235 29.19 12.44 30.62
CA GLU A 235 29.87 11.14 30.65
C GLU A 235 31.01 11.08 29.63
N GLN A 236 30.83 11.68 28.45
CA GLN A 236 31.88 11.81 27.43
C GLN A 236 33.01 12.75 27.87
N GLU A 237 32.68 13.90 28.50
CA GLU A 237 33.67 14.82 29.08
C GLU A 237 34.51 14.13 30.16
N ASN A 238 33.87 13.38 31.08
CA ASN A 238 34.58 12.66 32.15
C ASN A 238 35.38 11.44 31.66
N ALA A 239 35.04 10.88 30.49
CA ALA A 239 35.77 9.74 29.91
C ALA A 239 36.96 10.19 29.03
N ALA A 240 37.02 11.46 28.66
CA ALA A 240 38.08 12.06 27.87
C ALA A 240 39.18 12.74 28.72
N GLU A 241 38.98 12.82 30.04
CA GLU A 241 39.92 13.36 31.05
C GLU A 241 40.66 12.22 31.77
#